data_AF-A0A938PMG0-F1
#
_entry.id   AF-A0A938PMG0-F1
#
_cell.length_a   1.000
_cell.length_b   1.000
_cell.length_c   1.000
_cell.angle_alpha   90.00
_cell.angle_beta   90.00
_cell.angle_gamma   90.00
#
_symmetry.space_group_name_H-M   'P 1'
#
loop_
_entity.id
_entity.type
_entity.pdbx_description
1 polymer ?
#
loop_
_entity_poly.entity_id
_entity_poly.type
_entity_poly.pdbx_seq_one_letter_code
_entity_poly.pdbx_strand_id
1 'polypeptide(L)' 'MTIDRARELLAVQVGFGGFYNGNSAKLILSEIQKEHGQVAVDALIGEMGLNQVFGFQPGTRFVGGMAYPQG' A
#
# COMPACT_ATOMS: atom_id res chain seq x y z
N MET A 1 -6.36 11.19 -3.55
CA MET A 1 -4.94 10.84 -3.39
C MET A 1 -4.30 10.63 -4.75
N THR A 2 -3.25 11.38 -5.13
CA THR A 2 -2.48 11.08 -6.35
C THR A 2 -1.51 9.92 -6.11
N ILE A 3 -1.11 9.21 -7.18
CA ILE A 3 -0.13 8.11 -7.07
C ILE A 3 1.20 8.63 -6.50
N ASP A 4 1.68 9.78 -6.95
CA ASP A 4 2.92 10.37 -6.44
C ASP A 4 2.82 10.71 -4.95
N ARG A 5 1.69 11.24 -4.48
CA ARG A 5 1.49 11.51 -3.06
C ARG A 5 1.44 10.21 -2.24
N ALA A 6 0.85 9.15 -2.77
CA ALA A 6 0.87 7.84 -2.12
C ALA A 6 2.29 7.28 -2.02
N ARG A 7 3.15 7.43 -3.05
CA ARG A 7 4.56 7.02 -2.99
C ARG A 7 5.30 7.73 -1.85
N GLU A 8 5.16 9.04 -1.73
CA GLU A 8 5.78 9.82 -0.65
C GLU A 8 5.33 9.31 0.74
N LEU A 9 4.03 9.11 0.92
CA LEU A 9 3.47 8.66 2.20
C LEU A 9 3.87 7.21 2.54
N LEU A 10 3.89 6.32 1.55
CA LEU A 10 4.33 4.94 1.70
C LEU A 10 5.82 4.86 1.99
N ALA A 11 6.64 5.73 1.38
CA ALA A 11 8.07 5.80 1.67
C ALA A 11 8.34 6.10 3.16
N VAL A 12 7.55 6.99 3.77
CA VAL A 12 7.62 7.25 5.22
C VAL A 12 7.24 6.01 6.03
N GLN A 13 6.25 5.23 5.59
CA GLN A 13 5.84 4.02 6.32
C GLN A 13 6.87 2.88 6.21
N VAL A 14 7.61 2.83 5.10
CA VAL A 14 8.64 1.82 4.82
C VAL A 14 10.02 2.23 5.34
N GLY A 15 10.34 3.52 5.39
CA GLY A 15 11.66 3.99 5.79
C GLY A 15 11.59 4.82 7.05
N PHE A 16 11.78 4.21 8.23
CA PHE A 16 12.51 4.77 9.38
C PHE A 16 12.59 3.70 10.50
N GLY A 17 13.73 3.03 10.56
CA GLY A 17 14.44 2.47 11.73
C GLY A 17 13.70 2.16 13.04
N GLY A 18 12.49 1.61 13.03
CA GLY A 18 11.90 1.09 14.27
C GLY A 18 10.50 0.50 14.16
N PHE A 19 9.59 1.10 13.38
CA PHE A 19 8.20 0.60 13.32
C PHE A 19 7.58 0.87 11.95
N TYR A 20 7.49 -0.18 11.12
CA TYR A 20 6.71 -0.12 9.88
C TYR A 20 5.22 -0.03 10.23
N ASN A 21 4.53 1.04 9.85
CA ASN A 21 3.11 1.21 10.14
C ASN A 21 2.24 0.61 9.03
N GLY A 22 1.99 -0.70 9.13
CA GLY A 22 1.15 -1.43 8.19
C GLY A 22 -0.31 -0.94 8.15
N ASN A 23 -0.82 -0.31 9.21
CA ASN A 23 -2.19 0.22 9.23
C ASN A 23 -2.32 1.51 8.41
N SER A 24 -1.36 2.42 8.52
CA SER A 24 -1.32 3.61 7.66
C SER A 24 -1.12 3.23 6.20
N ALA A 25 -0.26 2.24 5.91
CA ALA A 25 -0.09 1.73 4.55
C ALA A 25 -1.41 1.19 3.95
N LYS A 26 -2.21 0.44 4.73
CA LYS A 26 -3.53 -0.04 4.29
C LYS A 26 -4.52 1.09 3.98
N LEU A 27 -4.50 2.17 4.77
CA LEU A 27 -5.37 3.33 4.53
C LEU A 27 -4.99 4.04 3.22
N ILE A 28 -3.70 4.29 3.00
CA ILE A 28 -3.20 4.91 1.76
C ILE A 28 -3.56 4.04 0.55
N LEU A 29 -3.32 2.73 0.63
CA LEU A 29 -3.65 1.81 -0.45
C LEU A 29 -5.16 1.68 -0.67
N SER A 30 -5.99 1.84 0.37
CA SER A 30 -7.44 1.88 0.22
C SER A 30 -7.93 3.11 -0.54
N GLU A 31 -7.26 4.25 -0.41
CA GLU A 31 -7.58 5.45 -1.21
C GLU A 31 -7.15 5.27 -2.66
N ILE A 32 -5.94 4.72 -2.90
CA ILE A 32 -5.47 4.40 -4.25
C ILE A 32 -6.37 3.36 -4.93
N GLN A 33 -6.80 2.32 -4.21
CA GLN A 33 -7.76 1.35 -4.70
C GLN A 33 -9.03 2.02 -5.22
N LYS A 34 -9.57 2.97 -4.45
CA LYS A 34 -10.83 3.65 -4.76
C LYS A 34 -10.70 4.59 -5.96
N GLU A 35 -9.59 5.31 -6.06
CA GLU A 35 -9.40 6.37 -7.07
C GLU A 35 -8.75 5.89 -8.37
N HIS A 36 -7.81 4.94 -8.29
CA HIS A 36 -6.96 4.51 -9.41
C HIS A 36 -7.07 3.01 -9.71
N GLY A 37 -7.78 2.25 -8.89
CA GLY A 37 -8.04 0.83 -9.11
C GLY A 37 -6.89 -0.10 -8.74
N GLN A 38 -7.09 -1.40 -9.01
CA GLN A 38 -6.17 -2.45 -8.57
C GLN A 38 -4.79 -2.37 -9.21
N VAL A 39 -4.72 -2.00 -10.50
CA VAL A 39 -3.44 -1.93 -11.23
C VAL A 39 -2.48 -0.93 -10.58
N ALA A 40 -2.99 0.21 -10.10
CA ALA A 40 -2.18 1.19 -9.39
C ALA A 40 -1.71 0.69 -8.01
N VAL A 41 -2.57 -0.05 -7.30
CA VAL A 41 -2.21 -0.70 -6.03
C VAL A 41 -1.08 -1.71 -6.25
N ASP A 42 -1.22 -2.58 -7.24
CA ASP A 42 -0.24 -3.62 -7.55
C ASP A 42 1.12 -3.02 -7.96
N ALA A 43 1.09 -1.94 -8.75
CA ALA A 43 2.29 -1.18 -9.09
C ALA A 43 2.98 -0.62 -7.84
N LEU A 44 2.25 0.03 -6.93
CA LEU A 44 2.80 0.56 -5.68
C LEU A 44 3.35 -0.53 -4.76
N ILE A 45 2.69 -1.70 -4.70
CA ILE A 45 3.18 -2.85 -3.92
C ILE A 45 4.58 -3.26 -4.41
N GLY A 46 4.78 -3.36 -5.72
CA GLY A 46 6.05 -3.71 -6.33
C GLY A 46 7.11 -2.60 -6.22
N GLU A 47 6.75 -1.37 -6.61
CA GLU A 47 7.65 -0.21 -6.62
C GLU A 47 8.21 0.10 -5.22
N MET A 48 7.38 -0.03 -4.18
CA MET A 48 7.74 0.34 -2.81
C MET A 48 8.20 -0.86 -1.95
N GLY A 49 8.26 -2.07 -2.52
CA GLY A 49 8.67 -3.28 -1.78
C GLY A 49 7.71 -3.66 -0.64
N LEU A 50 6.43 -3.32 -0.76
CA LEU A 50 5.45 -3.54 0.33
C LEU A 50 5.17 -5.02 0.60
N ASN A 51 5.45 -5.88 -0.39
CA ASN A 51 5.43 -7.32 -0.24
C ASN A 51 6.48 -7.82 0.76
N GLN A 52 7.67 -7.24 0.77
CA GLN A 52 8.77 -7.63 1.66
C GLN A 52 8.58 -7.02 3.05
N VAL A 53 8.10 -5.78 3.12
CA VAL A 53 7.98 -5.02 4.36
C VAL A 53 6.72 -5.40 5.15
N PHE A 54 5.59 -5.58 4.45
CA PHE A 54 4.28 -5.80 5.08
C PHE A 54 3.60 -7.11 4.67
N GLY A 55 4.16 -7.87 3.72
CA GLY A 55 3.53 -9.07 3.19
C GLY A 55 2.41 -8.81 2.18
N PHE A 56 2.18 -7.55 1.76
CA PHE A 56 1.13 -7.22 0.80
C PHE A 56 1.49 -7.74 -0.59
N GLN A 57 0.72 -8.68 -1.12
CA GLN A 57 0.96 -9.25 -2.45
C GLN A 57 0.18 -8.48 -3.52
N PRO A 58 0.69 -8.35 -4.76
CA PRO A 58 -0.14 -7.93 -5.90
C PRO A 58 -1.43 -8.76 -5.96
N GLY A 59 -2.55 -8.10 -6.27
CA GLY A 59 -3.89 -8.66 -6.19
C GLY A 59 -4.55 -8.52 -4.82
N THR A 60 -3.81 -8.16 -3.76
CA THR A 60 -4.40 -7.82 -2.46
C THR A 60 -5.27 -6.59 -2.60
N ARG A 61 -6.53 -6.69 -2.17
CA ARG A 61 -7.47 -5.56 -2.19
C ARG A 61 -7.44 -4.80 -0.87
N PHE A 62 -7.51 -3.48 -0.93
CA PHE A 62 -7.56 -2.63 0.27
C PHE A 62 -8.87 -1.86 0.34
N VAL A 63 -9.65 -2.08 1.39
CA VAL A 63 -10.95 -1.42 1.57
C VAL A 63 -11.12 -1.04 3.03
N GLY A 64 -11.34 0.26 3.30
CA GLY A 64 -11.59 0.75 4.66
C GLY A 64 -10.43 0.50 5.62
N GLY A 65 -9.19 0.47 5.12
CA GLY A 65 -8.00 0.17 5.93
C GLY A 65 -7.79 -1.32 6.23
N MET A 66 -8.58 -2.21 5.66
CA MET A 66 -8.39 -3.66 5.72
C MET A 66 -7.76 -4.19 4.44
N ALA A 67 -6.93 -5.22 4.56
CA ALA A 67 -6.31 -5.95 3.45
C ALA A 67 -7.05 -7.27 3.23
N TYR A 68 -7.40 -7.56 1.99
CA TYR A 68 -8.05 -8.80 1.55
C TYR A 68 -7.13 -9.49 0.53
N PRO A 69 -6.22 -10.37 0.99
CA PRO A 69 -5.35 -11.15 0.10
C PRO A 69 -6.19 -12.03 -0.82
N GLN A 70 -5.70 -12.29 -2.03
CA GLN A 70 -6.24 -13.42 -2.80
C GLN A 70 -5.67 -14.70 -2.19
N GLY A 71 -6.57 -15.63 -1.85
CA GLY A 71 -6.21 -16.93 -1.28
C GLY A 71 -5.45 -17.83 -2.25
#